data_AF-A0A7K8VIA8-F1
#
_entry.id   AF-A0A7K8VIA8-F1
#
_cell.length_a   1.000
_cell.length_b   1.000
_cell.length_c   1.000
_cell.angle_alpha   90.00
_cell.angle_beta   90.00
_cell.angle_gamma   90.00
#
_symmetry.space_group_name_H-M   'P 1'
#
loop_
_entity.id
_entity.type
_entity.pdbx_description
1 polymer ?
#
loop_
_entity_poly.entity_id
_entity_poly.type
_entity_poly.pdbx_seq_one_letter_code
_entity_poly.pdbx_strand_id
1 'polypeptide(L)'
;VEVTPSESCGTRGDIRGDVGVPPPRDTFCITIPEGTSACQPDGGSPLACEERGVWFLLGTASVGGCAQGGPPLFTATSHYERWVAGITREAYFAETPPDPREEEEESTEHPETTVNPEIRGHPNATEHPGARERPETTANP
;
A
#
# COMPACT_ATOMS: atom_id res chain seq x y z
N VAL A 1 -16.18 14.88 3.05
CA VAL A 1 -16.43 13.72 2.16
C VAL A 1 -16.21 12.49 3.01
N GLU A 2 -17.18 11.58 3.03
CA GLU A 2 -17.05 10.32 3.78
C GLU A 2 -16.61 9.22 2.80
N VAL A 3 -15.67 8.38 3.23
CA VAL A 3 -15.13 7.27 2.44
C VAL A 3 -15.73 5.98 2.99
N THR A 4 -16.29 5.16 2.11
CA THR A 4 -17.01 3.94 2.48
C THR A 4 -16.41 2.75 1.72
N PRO A 5 -16.05 1.65 2.42
CA PRO A 5 -15.53 0.43 1.79
C PRO A 5 -16.50 -0.19 0.76
N SER A 6 -15.95 -0.91 -0.23
CA SER A 6 -16.70 -1.50 -1.36
C SER A 6 -17.98 -2.25 -0.95
N GLU A 7 -17.91 -3.04 0.12
CA GLU A 7 -18.99 -3.88 0.62
C GLU A 7 -20.18 -3.07 1.17
N SER A 8 -19.93 -1.81 1.52
CA SER A 8 -20.92 -0.90 2.09
C SER A 8 -21.45 0.12 1.08
N CYS A 9 -20.96 0.09 -0.16
CA CYS A 9 -21.33 1.05 -1.21
C CYS A 9 -22.72 0.84 -1.84
N GLY A 10 -23.44 -0.20 -1.42
CA GLY A 10 -24.64 -0.66 -2.10
C GLY A 10 -24.30 -1.24 -3.48
N THR A 11 -25.32 -1.50 -4.29
CA THR A 11 -25.14 -2.07 -5.62
C THR A 11 -25.33 -1.01 -6.69
N ARG A 12 -24.65 -1.20 -7.82
CA ARG A 12 -24.89 -0.41 -9.02
C ARG A 12 -26.29 -0.74 -9.55
N GLY A 13 -27.13 0.27 -9.78
CA GLY A 13 -28.42 0.06 -10.43
C GLY A 13 -28.21 -0.49 -11.84
N ASP A 14 -28.70 -1.70 -12.11
CA ASP A 14 -28.87 -2.13 -13.50
C ASP A 14 -30.10 -1.42 -14.06
N ILE A 15 -29.95 -0.79 -15.23
CA ILE A 15 -31.04 -0.16 -16.00
C ILE A 15 -32.16 -1.15 -16.35
N ARG A 16 -31.91 -2.45 -16.18
CA ARG A 16 -32.87 -3.55 -16.37
C ARG A 16 -33.59 -4.05 -15.10
N GLY A 17 -33.25 -3.55 -13.91
CA GLY A 17 -33.92 -3.94 -12.66
C GLY A 17 -33.52 -5.32 -12.10
N ASP A 18 -32.40 -5.88 -12.54
CA ASP A 18 -31.80 -7.07 -11.94
C ASP A 18 -30.98 -6.73 -10.68
N VAL A 19 -30.69 -7.75 -9.85
CA VAL A 19 -29.83 -7.65 -8.65
C VAL A 19 -28.54 -6.94 -9.03
N GLY A 20 -28.36 -5.72 -8.51
CA GLY A 20 -27.23 -4.89 -8.87
C GLY A 20 -25.89 -5.58 -8.56
N VAL A 21 -24.91 -5.41 -9.46
CA VAL A 21 -23.58 -5.97 -9.27
C VAL A 21 -22.86 -5.17 -8.18
N PRO A 22 -22.32 -5.81 -7.13
CA PRO A 22 -21.54 -5.12 -6.12
C PRO A 22 -20.25 -4.55 -6.73
N PRO A 23 -19.75 -3.41 -6.24
CA PRO A 23 -18.47 -2.89 -6.69
C PRO A 23 -17.32 -3.89 -6.47
N PRO A 24 -16.26 -3.86 -7.32
CA PRO A 24 -15.04 -4.61 -7.08
C PRO A 24 -14.42 -4.31 -5.71
N ARG A 25 -13.78 -5.30 -5.08
CA ARG A 25 -13.22 -5.18 -3.72
C ARG A 25 -12.05 -4.19 -3.61
N ASP A 26 -11.40 -3.91 -4.72
CA ASP A 26 -10.33 -2.93 -4.87
C ASP A 26 -10.86 -1.50 -5.09
N THR A 27 -12.12 -1.25 -4.74
CA THR A 27 -12.75 0.06 -4.86
C THR A 27 -13.33 0.54 -3.53
N PHE A 28 -13.64 1.83 -3.46
CA PHE A 28 -14.41 2.43 -2.39
C PHE A 28 -15.34 3.48 -3.00
N CYS A 29 -16.39 3.85 -2.29
CA CYS A 29 -17.27 4.93 -2.70
C CYS A 29 -17.17 6.09 -1.72
N ILE A 30 -17.68 7.24 -2.17
CA ILE A 30 -17.80 8.42 -1.32
C ILE A 30 -19.24 8.87 -1.22
N THR A 31 -19.61 9.37 -0.04
CA THR A 31 -20.85 10.12 0.13
C THR A 31 -20.55 11.59 -0.13
N ILE A 32 -21.22 12.15 -1.15
CA ILE A 32 -21.11 13.57 -1.47
C ILE A 32 -22.23 14.33 -0.76
N PRO A 33 -21.94 15.47 -0.10
CA PRO A 33 -22.99 16.32 0.47
C PRO A 33 -23.99 16.79 -0.60
N GLU A 34 -25.27 16.89 -0.20
CA GLU A 34 -26.32 17.45 -1.06
C GLU A 34 -25.92 18.84 -1.60
N GLY A 35 -26.22 19.09 -2.88
CA GLY A 35 -25.91 20.36 -3.56
C GLY A 35 -24.53 20.42 -4.23
N THR A 36 -23.72 19.36 -4.16
CA THR A 36 -22.43 19.29 -4.86
C THR A 36 -22.60 18.65 -6.24
N SER A 37 -22.10 19.30 -7.30
CA SER A 37 -22.16 18.77 -8.69
C SER A 37 -21.12 17.67 -8.99
N ALA A 38 -20.33 17.26 -8.00
CA ALA A 38 -19.18 16.38 -8.14
C ALA A 38 -19.53 14.89 -8.32
N CYS A 39 -20.78 14.55 -8.68
CA CYS A 39 -21.18 13.15 -8.87
C CYS A 39 -20.43 12.48 -10.04
N GLN A 40 -19.94 13.26 -10.99
CA GLN A 40 -19.21 12.71 -12.15
C GLN A 40 -17.80 13.28 -12.20
N PRO A 41 -16.87 12.77 -11.38
CA PRO A 41 -15.46 12.95 -11.69
C PRO A 41 -15.16 12.26 -13.04
N ASP A 42 -14.34 12.89 -13.88
CA ASP A 42 -13.84 12.23 -15.09
C ASP A 42 -13.09 10.96 -14.70
N GLY A 43 -13.23 9.88 -15.47
CA GLY A 43 -12.53 8.63 -15.19
C GLY A 43 -11.02 8.86 -15.05
N GLY A 44 -10.44 8.36 -13.95
CA GLY A 44 -9.04 8.57 -13.60
C GLY A 44 -8.75 9.82 -12.76
N SER A 45 -9.73 10.68 -12.48
CA SER A 45 -9.54 11.85 -11.62
C SER A 45 -9.07 11.44 -10.22
N PRO A 46 -8.07 12.13 -9.64
CA PRO A 46 -7.54 11.78 -8.33
C PRO A 46 -8.50 12.22 -7.21
N LEU A 47 -8.65 11.37 -6.20
CA LEU A 47 -9.13 11.74 -4.89
C LEU A 47 -7.96 11.67 -3.91
N ALA A 48 -7.64 12.80 -3.28
CA ALA A 48 -6.56 12.90 -2.31
C ALA A 48 -7.08 13.32 -0.93
N CYS A 49 -6.39 12.85 0.12
CA CYS A 49 -6.59 13.32 1.49
C CYS A 49 -5.30 13.95 2.02
N GLU A 50 -5.43 14.93 2.89
CA GLU A 50 -4.30 15.54 3.58
C GLU A 50 -4.18 14.93 4.99
N GLU A 51 -3.02 14.38 5.31
CA GLU A 51 -2.68 13.91 6.65
C GLU A 51 -1.40 14.63 7.09
N ARG A 52 -1.48 15.41 8.17
CA ARG A 52 -0.33 16.13 8.78
C ARG A 52 0.47 16.98 7.78
N GLY A 53 -0.21 17.65 6.84
CA GLY A 53 0.43 18.51 5.84
C GLY A 53 0.96 17.79 4.60
N VAL A 54 0.75 16.46 4.50
CA VAL A 54 1.13 15.66 3.33
C VAL A 54 -0.12 15.18 2.63
N TRP A 55 -0.16 15.33 1.30
CA TRP A 55 -1.27 14.89 0.47
C TRP A 55 -1.01 13.48 -0.04
N PHE A 56 -1.94 12.57 0.25
CA PHE A 56 -1.93 11.18 -0.19
C PHE A 56 -3.01 10.93 -1.23
N LEU A 57 -2.66 10.21 -2.29
CA LEU A 57 -3.62 9.77 -3.30
C LEU A 57 -4.41 8.57 -2.77
N LEU A 58 -5.65 8.80 -2.34
CA LEU A 58 -6.51 7.76 -1.82
C LEU A 58 -7.05 6.83 -2.92
N GLY A 59 -7.43 7.42 -4.06
CA GLY A 59 -7.93 6.64 -5.18
C GLY A 59 -8.10 7.43 -6.48
N THR A 60 -8.44 6.72 -7.54
CA THR A 60 -8.74 7.31 -8.85
C THR A 60 -10.18 7.00 -9.27
N ALA A 61 -10.89 7.99 -9.80
CA ALA A 61 -12.28 7.85 -10.17
C ALA A 61 -12.49 6.69 -11.15
N SER A 62 -13.36 5.75 -10.78
CA SER A 62 -13.71 4.60 -11.61
C SER A 62 -14.86 4.95 -12.55
N VAL A 63 -14.89 4.30 -13.71
CA VAL A 63 -15.96 4.51 -14.69
C VAL A 63 -17.23 3.85 -14.20
N GLY A 64 -18.31 4.62 -14.19
CA GLY A 64 -19.59 4.17 -13.71
C GLY A 64 -19.68 4.16 -12.18
N GLY A 65 -19.59 5.30 -11.52
CA GLY A 65 -20.31 5.48 -10.25
C GLY A 65 -21.74 5.94 -10.55
N CYS A 66 -21.95 7.23 -10.34
CA CYS A 66 -23.20 7.96 -10.57
C CYS A 66 -23.89 7.72 -11.92
N ALA A 67 -23.12 7.45 -12.98
CA ALA A 67 -23.68 7.24 -14.32
C ALA A 67 -24.61 6.02 -14.42
N GLN A 68 -24.58 5.07 -13.48
CA GLN A 68 -25.60 4.01 -13.40
C GLN A 68 -26.28 3.97 -12.01
N GLY A 69 -26.57 5.14 -11.44
CA GLY A 69 -27.43 5.29 -10.26
C GLY A 69 -26.83 4.86 -8.92
N GLY A 70 -25.54 4.49 -8.88
CA GLY A 70 -24.80 4.21 -7.64
C GLY A 70 -23.99 5.42 -7.16
N PRO A 71 -23.35 5.36 -5.98
CA PRO A 71 -22.46 6.41 -5.52
C PRO A 71 -21.23 6.56 -6.44
N PRO A 72 -20.51 7.69 -6.40
CA PRO A 72 -19.21 7.82 -7.04
C PRO A 72 -18.25 6.76 -6.50
N LEU A 73 -17.59 6.06 -7.42
CA LEU A 73 -16.70 4.94 -7.11
C LEU A 73 -15.27 5.30 -7.47
N PHE A 74 -14.32 4.90 -6.64
CA PHE A 74 -12.89 5.13 -6.82
C PHE A 74 -12.14 3.80 -6.68
N THR A 75 -11.13 3.61 -7.52
CA THR A 75 -10.16 2.53 -7.37
C THR A 75 -9.23 2.86 -6.19
N ALA A 76 -9.09 1.95 -5.23
CA ALA A 76 -8.25 2.13 -4.06
C ALA A 76 -6.77 2.06 -4.43
N THR A 77 -6.03 3.16 -4.32
CA THR A 77 -4.58 3.19 -4.63
C THR A 77 -3.82 2.18 -3.76
N SER A 78 -4.24 2.02 -2.50
CA SER A 78 -3.63 1.10 -1.53
C SER A 78 -3.77 -0.39 -1.91
N HIS A 79 -4.72 -0.75 -2.77
CA HIS A 79 -4.81 -2.11 -3.27
C HIS A 79 -3.70 -2.42 -4.30
N TYR A 80 -3.12 -1.39 -4.92
CA TYR A 80 -2.17 -1.50 -6.03
C TYR A 80 -0.74 -1.09 -5.67
N GLU A 81 -0.44 -0.84 -4.40
CA GLU A 81 0.86 -0.29 -3.96
C GLU A 81 2.03 -1.13 -4.43
N ARG A 82 1.96 -2.46 -4.28
CA ARG A 82 3.03 -3.37 -4.72
C ARG A 82 3.32 -3.24 -6.21
N TRP A 83 2.27 -3.14 -7.04
CA TRP A 83 2.41 -2.99 -8.48
C TRP A 83 2.99 -1.62 -8.83
N VAL A 84 2.46 -0.55 -8.23
CA VAL A 84 2.95 0.82 -8.44
C VAL A 84 4.42 0.92 -8.03
N ALA A 85 4.78 0.47 -6.83
CA ALA A 85 6.15 0.49 -6.32
C ALA A 85 7.12 -0.30 -7.20
N GLY A 86 6.66 -1.44 -7.74
CA GLY A 86 7.45 -2.25 -8.68
C GLY A 86 7.79 -1.53 -9.99
N ILE A 87 7.00 -0.52 -10.39
CA ILE A 87 7.21 0.26 -11.61
C ILE A 87 7.92 1.57 -11.33
N THR A 88 7.53 2.30 -10.27
CA THR A 88 7.88 3.71 -10.11
C THR A 88 9.20 3.99 -9.42
N ARG A 89 9.86 2.99 -8.80
CA ARG A 89 11.11 3.11 -8.01
C ARG A 89 11.09 4.11 -6.83
N GLU A 90 10.17 5.07 -6.79
CA GLU A 90 10.12 6.22 -5.86
C GLU A 90 8.69 6.53 -5.35
N ALA A 91 7.74 5.59 -5.42
CA ALA A 91 6.43 5.80 -4.79
C ALA A 91 6.50 5.55 -3.27
N TYR A 92 5.94 6.48 -2.50
CA TYR A 92 5.76 6.38 -1.06
C TYR A 92 4.27 6.18 -0.75
N PHE A 93 3.96 5.25 0.16
CA PHE A 93 2.61 4.92 0.58
C PHE A 93 2.43 5.26 2.05
N ALA A 94 1.18 5.44 2.49
CA ALA A 94 0.90 5.64 3.90
C ALA A 94 1.07 4.30 4.62
N GLU A 95 1.88 4.27 5.66
CA GLU A 95 1.95 3.10 6.54
C GLU A 95 0.57 2.90 7.18
N THR A 96 0.03 1.68 7.08
CA THR A 96 -1.21 1.36 7.78
C THR A 96 -0.87 1.32 9.27
N PRO A 97 -1.60 2.02 10.16
CA PRO A 97 -1.43 1.82 11.59
C PRO A 97 -1.57 0.33 11.90
N PRO A 98 -0.70 -0.26 12.75
CA PRO A 98 -0.83 -1.66 13.13
C PRO A 98 -2.24 -1.93 13.64
N ASP A 99 -2.82 -3.09 13.31
CA ASP A 99 -4.10 -3.50 13.88
C ASP A 99 -3.91 -3.55 15.41
N PRO A 100 -4.73 -2.85 16.21
CA PRO A 100 -4.63 -2.90 17.66
C PRO A 100 -4.68 -4.32 18.24
N ARG A 101 -5.20 -5.29 17.47
CA ARG A 101 -5.28 -6.71 17.83
C ARG A 101 -3.98 -7.48 17.55
N GLU A 102 -3.08 -6.97 16.73
CA GLU A 102 -1.79 -7.61 16.42
C GLU A 102 -0.71 -7.22 17.43
N GLU A 103 -0.82 -6.05 18.08
CA GLU A 103 0.09 -5.63 19.17
C GLU A 103 -0.04 -6.49 20.44
N GLU A 104 -1.20 -7.12 20.66
CA GLU A 104 -1.41 -7.99 21.83
C GLU A 104 -0.71 -9.36 21.71
N GLU A 105 -0.53 -9.91 20.49
CA GLU A 105 0.07 -11.23 20.30
C GLU A 105 1.61 -11.22 20.46
N GLU A 106 2.30 -10.15 20.08
CA GLU A 106 3.77 -10.06 20.20
C GLU A 106 4.25 -9.91 21.67
N SER A 107 3.34 -9.56 22.59
CA SER A 107 3.66 -9.37 24.01
C SER A 107 3.77 -10.67 24.83
N THR A 108 3.43 -11.83 24.25
CA THR A 108 3.32 -13.10 24.99
C THR A 108 4.46 -14.11 24.81
N GLU A 109 5.45 -13.84 23.94
CA GLU A 109 6.58 -14.75 23.71
C GLU A 109 7.86 -14.31 24.44
N HIS A 110 7.94 -14.63 25.73
CA HIS A 110 9.21 -14.62 26.49
C HIS A 110 10.01 -15.92 26.22
N PRO A 111 11.34 -15.83 26.12
CA PRO A 111 12.13 -16.41 27.21
C PRO A 111 13.23 -15.47 27.70
N GLU A 112 13.22 -15.20 29.01
CA GLU A 112 14.41 -14.76 29.73
C GLU A 112 15.38 -15.94 29.82
N THR A 113 16.58 -15.80 29.25
CA THR A 113 17.77 -16.34 29.90
C THR A 113 18.85 -15.27 29.93
N THR A 114 18.89 -14.62 31.09
CA THR A 114 19.91 -13.74 31.67
C THR A 114 21.34 -14.21 31.41
N VAL A 115 22.22 -13.34 30.84
CA VAL A 115 23.56 -12.99 31.39
C VAL A 115 24.05 -11.65 30.79
N ASN A 116 24.43 -10.71 31.65
CA ASN A 116 25.28 -9.54 31.35
C ASN A 116 26.21 -9.35 32.59
N PRO A 117 27.31 -8.56 32.60
CA PRO A 117 28.24 -8.06 31.57
C PRO A 117 29.74 -8.39 31.89
N GLU A 118 30.64 -8.05 30.94
CA GLU A 118 32.07 -7.69 31.14
C GLU A 118 33.13 -8.77 31.51
N ILE A 119 33.84 -9.31 30.51
CA ILE A 119 35.29 -9.60 30.59
C ILE A 119 35.99 -9.20 29.28
N ARG A 120 36.54 -7.98 29.29
CA ARG A 120 37.84 -7.54 28.76
C ARG A 120 38.55 -8.44 27.72
N GLY A 121 38.77 -7.89 26.52
CA GLY A 121 39.92 -8.29 25.68
C GLY A 121 39.88 -7.84 24.22
N HIS A 122 40.40 -6.64 23.93
CA HIS A 122 41.18 -6.43 22.70
C HIS A 122 42.66 -6.48 23.12
N PRO A 123 43.54 -7.18 22.38
CA PRO A 123 44.24 -6.46 21.32
C PRO A 123 44.52 -7.27 20.05
N ASN A 124 44.82 -6.48 19.03
CA ASN A 124 45.28 -6.80 17.69
C ASN A 124 46.54 -7.71 17.67
N ALA A 125 46.67 -8.58 16.67
CA ALA A 125 47.94 -9.17 16.25
C ALA A 125 48.08 -9.06 14.72
N THR A 126 49.12 -8.34 14.33
CA THR A 126 49.56 -7.98 12.97
C THR A 126 50.40 -9.11 12.34
N GLU A 127 50.35 -9.23 11.00
CA GLU A 127 51.43 -9.49 10.02
C GLU A 127 51.19 -10.59 8.94
N HIS A 128 51.47 -10.18 7.68
CA HIS A 128 51.38 -10.79 6.33
C HIS A 128 52.63 -11.69 5.98
N PRO A 129 53.02 -12.11 4.71
CA PRO A 129 52.46 -11.98 3.32
C PRO A 129 52.60 -13.21 2.36
N GLY A 130 52.06 -13.08 1.12
CA GLY A 130 52.52 -13.76 -0.12
C GLY A 130 51.63 -14.91 -0.64
N ALA A 131 51.32 -15.12 -1.92
CA ALA A 131 51.74 -14.51 -3.19
C ALA A 131 50.73 -14.86 -4.33
N ARG A 132 50.67 -13.98 -5.36
CA ARG A 132 50.57 -14.19 -6.84
C ARG A 132 50.40 -15.67 -7.31
N GLU A 133 49.57 -16.06 -8.29
CA GLU A 133 49.43 -15.54 -9.68
C GLU A 133 48.10 -15.99 -10.35
N ARG A 134 47.72 -15.27 -11.41
CA ARG A 134 46.70 -15.61 -12.42
C ARG A 134 47.44 -15.96 -13.73
N PRO A 135 46.92 -16.88 -14.55
CA PRO A 135 47.06 -16.72 -15.99
C PRO A 135 45.72 -16.76 -16.72
N GLU A 136 45.55 -15.82 -17.64
CA GLU A 136 44.65 -15.92 -18.79
C GLU A 136 45.23 -16.89 -19.83
N THR A 137 44.38 -17.58 -20.59
CA THR A 137 44.70 -17.82 -22.00
C THR A 137 43.44 -18.05 -22.85
N THR A 138 43.37 -17.27 -23.93
CA THR A 138 42.46 -17.25 -25.07
C THR A 138 42.69 -18.44 -26.01
N ALA A 139 41.64 -18.94 -26.70
CA ALA A 139 41.51 -18.97 -28.17
C ALA A 139 40.56 -20.08 -28.70
N ASN A 140 39.85 -19.72 -29.77
CA ASN A 140 38.83 -20.42 -30.57
C ASN A 140 39.33 -21.75 -31.21
N PRO A 141 38.43 -22.52 -31.84
CA PRO A 141 38.01 -22.23 -33.23
C PRO A 141 36.52 -21.93 -33.42
#